data_AF-A0A929YCZ5-F1
#
_entry.id   AF-A0A929YCZ5-F1
#
_cell.length_a   1.000
_cell.length_b   1.000
_cell.length_c   1.000
_cell.angle_alpha   90.00
_cell.angle_beta   90.00
_cell.angle_gamma   90.00
#
_symmetry.space_group_name_H-M   'P 1'
#
loop_
_entity.id
_entity.type
_entity.pdbx_description
1 polymer ?
#
loop_
_entity_poly.entity_id
_entity_poly.type
_entity_poly.pdbx_seq_one_letter_code
_entity_poly.pdbx_strand_id
1 'polypeptide(L)'
;MGEKKTPESFRASCERFVFLDVLESALDEDNEDGKDTDFSFPIVKNDALSPSNPLSKPSPLSSNTEALNGAEITPRSALENVIINMISDNTAEGRDTNLSEIGTRLAKIYPDFDIRNYNYSKLSSFIKDFDSLSVTSRNKAVWVSLKGTSLKDMEAQITAIFKQNKTKKMNIGQLKNELQKTNPNLTATVKQNGFTKFSIFLEKKIPCIHVVNNTEAVLTPIKSPSVSQ
;
A
#
# COMPACT_ATOMS: atom_id res chain seq x y z
N MET A 1 0.24 26.32 21.71
CA MET A 1 1.21 25.32 22.22
C MET A 1 1.58 25.74 23.65
N GLY A 2 1.81 24.82 24.59
CA GLY A 2 2.10 25.19 25.98
C GLY A 2 2.47 24.00 26.89
N GLU A 3 2.84 24.26 28.13
CA GLU A 3 3.38 23.28 29.07
C GLU A 3 2.28 22.45 29.78
N LYS A 4 2.65 21.31 30.40
CA LYS A 4 1.72 20.48 31.18
C LYS A 4 1.11 21.20 32.40
N LYS A 5 1.65 22.36 32.78
CA LYS A 5 1.11 23.22 33.85
C LYS A 5 0.00 24.19 33.40
N THR A 6 -0.32 24.28 32.12
CA THR A 6 -1.41 25.15 31.63
C THR A 6 -2.78 24.67 32.17
N PRO A 7 -3.62 25.56 32.75
CA PRO A 7 -4.93 25.17 33.26
C PRO A 7 -5.86 24.65 32.16
N GLU A 8 -6.72 23.70 32.53
CA GLU A 8 -7.58 22.97 31.60
C GLU A 8 -8.54 23.89 30.83
N SER A 9 -9.06 24.94 31.48
CA SER A 9 -9.92 25.95 30.85
C SER A 9 -9.27 26.64 29.65
N PHE A 10 -7.96 26.86 29.70
CA PHE A 10 -7.20 27.46 28.60
C PHE A 10 -6.91 26.44 27.48
N ARG A 11 -6.78 25.16 27.80
CA ARG A 11 -6.60 24.09 26.79
C ARG A 11 -7.89 23.80 26.04
N ALA A 12 -9.01 23.79 26.75
CA ALA A 12 -10.34 23.54 26.19
C ALA A 12 -10.81 24.67 25.25
N SER A 13 -10.27 25.88 25.42
CA SER A 13 -10.61 27.05 24.59
C SER A 13 -9.84 27.12 23.27
N CYS A 14 -8.84 26.25 23.06
CA CYS A 14 -8.07 26.19 21.83
C CYS A 14 -8.56 25.04 20.95
N GLU A 15 -8.68 25.29 19.65
CA GLU A 15 -9.01 24.24 18.65
C GLU A 15 -7.93 23.15 18.59
N ARG A 16 -6.67 23.49 18.94
CA ARG A 16 -5.57 22.54 19.07
C ARG A 16 -4.55 23.00 20.11
N PHE A 17 -4.24 22.14 21.07
CA PHE A 17 -3.18 22.37 22.07
C PHE A 17 -2.07 21.32 21.93
N VAL A 18 -0.83 21.77 21.75
CA VAL A 18 0.36 20.91 21.62
C VAL A 18 1.26 21.14 22.83
N PHE A 19 1.69 20.05 23.48
CA PHE A 19 2.55 20.06 24.66
C PHE A 19 4.02 20.17 24.26
N LEU A 20 4.73 21.16 24.80
CA LEU A 20 6.17 21.34 24.54
C LEU A 20 7.03 20.29 25.25
N ASP A 21 6.63 19.86 26.46
CA ASP A 21 7.36 18.85 27.26
C ASP A 21 7.52 17.49 26.54
N VAL A 22 6.62 17.18 25.61
CA VAL A 22 6.64 15.95 24.80
C VAL A 22 7.62 16.06 23.63
N LEU A 23 7.94 17.29 23.20
CA LEU A 23 8.95 17.52 22.17
C LEU A 23 10.37 17.45 22.77
N GLU A 24 10.54 17.87 24.01
CA GLU A 24 11.85 17.87 24.69
C GLU A 24 12.26 16.45 25.12
N SER A 25 11.31 15.61 25.53
CA SER A 25 11.55 14.18 25.76
C SER A 25 11.87 13.37 24.49
N ALA A 26 11.63 13.95 23.30
CA ALA A 26 12.05 13.37 22.03
C ALA A 26 13.48 13.79 21.60
N LEU A 27 14.14 14.67 22.35
CA LEU A 27 15.50 15.16 22.06
C LEU A 27 16.59 14.52 22.95
N ASP A 28 16.20 13.78 23.99
CA ASP A 28 17.14 13.19 24.98
C ASP A 28 17.34 11.66 24.87
N GLU A 29 16.90 11.00 23.79
CA GLU A 29 17.20 9.57 23.53
C GLU A 29 18.03 9.36 22.26
N ASP A 30 19.27 9.84 22.28
CA ASP A 30 20.36 9.27 21.48
C ASP A 30 20.96 8.07 22.24
N ASN A 31 20.64 6.83 21.82
CA ASN A 31 21.57 5.71 21.57
C ASN A 31 20.87 4.34 21.47
N GLU A 32 21.19 3.68 20.36
CA GLU A 32 21.17 2.25 20.03
C GLU A 32 19.86 1.45 19.80
N ASP A 33 19.94 0.80 18.64
CA ASP A 33 19.15 -0.28 18.05
C ASP A 33 17.81 0.03 17.36
N GLY A 34 17.63 -0.61 16.19
CA GLY A 34 16.66 -0.26 15.15
C GLY A 34 15.22 -0.14 15.63
N LYS A 35 14.71 1.09 15.72
CA LYS A 35 13.30 1.37 16.02
C LYS A 35 12.49 1.52 14.73
N ASP A 36 11.58 0.58 14.58
CA ASP A 36 10.43 0.59 13.70
C ASP A 36 9.66 1.91 13.88
N THR A 37 9.30 2.56 12.78
CA THR A 37 8.50 3.79 12.83
C THR A 37 7.06 3.44 13.20
N ASP A 38 6.81 3.29 14.50
CA ASP A 38 5.47 3.37 15.08
C ASP A 38 4.95 4.79 14.89
N PHE A 39 4.21 4.99 13.81
CA PHE A 39 3.22 6.07 13.73
C PHE A 39 2.05 5.73 14.66
N SER A 40 2.30 5.76 15.97
CA SER A 40 1.23 5.91 16.94
C SER A 40 0.77 7.36 16.89
N PHE A 41 -0.41 7.58 16.32
CA PHE A 41 -1.14 8.82 16.57
C PHE A 41 -1.33 8.94 18.09
N PRO A 42 -0.98 10.09 18.72
CA PRO A 42 -1.25 10.27 20.13
C PRO A 42 -2.76 10.46 20.30
N ILE A 43 -3.45 9.41 20.76
CA ILE A 43 -4.78 9.52 21.33
C ILE A 43 -4.73 8.98 22.77
N VAL A 44 -5.01 9.86 23.73
CA VAL A 44 -5.48 9.47 25.08
C VAL A 44 -6.98 9.79 25.07
N LYS A 45 -7.85 8.83 24.72
CA LYS A 45 -8.54 7.89 25.62
C LYS A 45 -9.16 8.60 26.83
N ASN A 46 -10.37 9.12 26.63
CA ASN A 46 -11.36 9.19 27.70
C ASN A 46 -11.80 7.75 28.00
N ASP A 47 -11.79 7.36 29.27
CA ASP A 47 -12.94 6.71 29.90
C ASP A 47 -12.70 6.54 31.39
N ALA A 48 -13.64 7.05 32.19
CA ALA A 48 -13.90 6.57 33.54
C ALA A 48 -15.40 6.69 33.82
N LEU A 49 -16.10 5.55 33.83
CA LEU A 49 -17.12 5.22 34.84
C LEU A 49 -17.20 3.67 34.99
N SER A 50 -17.00 3.19 36.24
CA SER A 50 -16.81 1.81 36.77
C SER A 50 -18.11 0.95 36.89
N PRO A 51 -18.19 -0.23 37.60
CA PRO A 51 -17.21 -1.26 38.06
C PRO A 51 -17.61 -2.77 37.84
N SER A 52 -16.69 -3.70 38.19
CA SER A 52 -16.82 -5.11 38.71
C SER A 52 -16.42 -6.35 37.84
N ASN A 53 -15.67 -7.26 38.49
CA ASN A 53 -14.90 -8.47 38.09
C ASN A 53 -15.75 -9.76 37.83
N PRO A 54 -15.22 -10.98 37.53
CA PRO A 54 -13.97 -11.42 36.85
C PRO A 54 -14.09 -12.64 35.86
N LEU A 55 -13.01 -12.89 35.09
CA LEU A 55 -12.44 -14.19 34.64
C LEU A 55 -13.17 -15.09 33.58
N SER A 56 -12.50 -15.36 32.44
CA SER A 56 -12.24 -16.71 31.82
C SER A 56 -11.65 -16.61 30.39
N LYS A 57 -10.49 -17.23 30.12
CA LYS A 57 -10.01 -17.70 28.79
C LYS A 57 -10.73 -19.04 28.45
N PRO A 58 -10.79 -19.59 27.20
CA PRO A 58 -9.86 -19.46 26.06
C PRO A 58 -10.50 -19.32 24.63
N SER A 59 -9.62 -19.18 23.62
CA SER A 59 -9.73 -19.21 22.12
C SER A 59 -10.67 -20.27 21.47
N PRO A 60 -10.90 -20.38 20.13
CA PRO A 60 -10.36 -19.68 18.92
C PRO A 60 -11.39 -19.28 17.79
N LEU A 61 -10.89 -18.55 16.77
CA LEU A 61 -11.26 -18.53 15.33
C LEU A 61 -12.75 -18.54 14.89
N SER A 62 -13.24 -17.45 14.27
CA SER A 62 -13.96 -17.54 12.98
C SER A 62 -14.23 -16.18 12.32
N SER A 63 -14.22 -16.23 11.00
CA SER A 63 -14.48 -15.21 10.00
C SER A 63 -15.92 -14.67 9.99
N ASN A 64 -16.04 -13.40 9.58
CA ASN A 64 -17.23 -12.70 9.06
C ASN A 64 -18.27 -12.27 10.09
N THR A 65 -18.42 -10.96 10.31
CA THR A 65 -19.72 -10.24 10.39
C THR A 65 -19.46 -8.74 10.46
N GLU A 66 -19.94 -8.04 9.43
CA GLU A 66 -20.23 -6.62 9.48
C GLU A 66 -21.33 -6.36 10.51
N ALA A 67 -21.08 -5.54 11.53
CA ALA A 67 -21.98 -4.50 12.05
C ALA A 67 -21.50 -3.93 13.40
N LEU A 68 -21.86 -2.65 13.61
CA LEU A 68 -21.89 -1.87 14.86
C LEU A 68 -20.64 -1.02 15.18
N ASN A 69 -20.62 0.23 14.71
CA ASN A 69 -20.99 1.36 15.58
C ASN A 69 -21.00 2.70 14.81
N GLY A 70 -22.04 3.51 15.08
CA GLY A 70 -22.34 4.78 14.41
C GLY A 70 -21.42 5.93 14.79
N ALA A 71 -20.23 5.95 14.20
CA ALA A 71 -19.57 7.17 13.77
C ALA A 71 -19.52 7.14 12.24
N GLU A 72 -19.53 8.27 11.54
CA GLU A 72 -19.28 8.33 10.10
C GLU A 72 -17.84 7.87 9.80
N ILE A 73 -17.59 6.57 9.88
CA ILE A 73 -16.30 5.97 9.60
C ILE A 73 -16.14 5.98 8.07
N THR A 74 -15.07 6.61 7.60
CA THR A 74 -14.76 6.67 6.16
C THR A 74 -14.77 5.26 5.56
N PRO A 75 -15.50 5.01 4.46
CA PRO A 75 -15.53 3.67 3.90
C PRO A 75 -14.14 3.25 3.42
N ARG A 76 -13.78 1.99 3.69
CA ARG A 76 -12.48 1.42 3.33
C ARG A 76 -12.14 1.58 1.85
N SER A 77 -13.14 1.48 0.97
CA SER A 77 -12.99 1.70 -0.47
C SER A 77 -12.62 3.15 -0.83
N ALA A 78 -13.16 4.15 -0.12
CA ALA A 78 -12.78 5.55 -0.35
C ALA A 78 -11.33 5.79 0.06
N LEU A 79 -10.89 5.22 1.18
CA LEU A 79 -9.49 5.28 1.61
C LEU A 79 -8.56 4.61 0.60
N GLU A 80 -8.93 3.45 0.07
CA GLU A 80 -8.17 2.76 -0.97
C GLU A 80 -7.99 3.64 -2.22
N ASN A 81 -9.09 4.19 -2.74
CA ASN A 81 -9.07 5.05 -3.92
C ASN A 81 -8.22 6.30 -3.71
N VAL A 82 -8.32 6.91 -2.52
CA VAL A 82 -7.53 8.07 -2.15
C VAL A 82 -6.04 7.73 -2.09
N ILE A 83 -5.67 6.58 -1.51
CA ILE A 83 -4.27 6.12 -1.49
C ILE A 83 -3.77 5.79 -2.90
N ILE A 84 -4.59 5.14 -3.74
CA ILE A 84 -4.26 4.87 -5.15
C ILE A 84 -4.01 6.17 -5.91
N ASN A 85 -4.83 7.19 -5.69
CA ASN A 85 -4.66 8.51 -6.34
C ASN A 85 -3.36 9.17 -5.87
N MET A 86 -3.06 9.16 -4.57
CA MET A 86 -1.79 9.69 -4.05
C MET A 86 -0.57 9.03 -4.67
N ILE A 87 -0.64 7.71 -4.85
CA ILE A 87 0.42 6.92 -5.49
C ILE A 87 0.52 7.25 -6.99
N SER A 88 -0.62 7.42 -7.66
CA SER A 88 -0.68 7.70 -9.09
C SER A 88 -0.22 9.12 -9.44
N ASP A 89 -0.49 10.09 -8.56
CA ASP A 89 -0.02 11.47 -8.67
C ASP A 89 1.48 11.59 -8.43
N ASN A 90 2.10 10.62 -7.76
CA ASN A 90 3.53 10.61 -7.54
C ASN A 90 4.27 10.33 -8.86
N THR A 91 4.93 11.36 -9.41
CA THR A 91 5.66 11.28 -10.68
C THR A 91 7.08 10.71 -10.54
N ALA A 92 7.50 10.30 -9.34
CA ALA A 92 8.83 9.71 -9.14
C ALA A 92 8.95 8.38 -9.87
N GLU A 93 10.17 8.03 -10.28
CA GLU A 93 10.47 6.80 -11.00
C GLU A 93 10.12 5.56 -10.17
N GLY A 94 8.93 5.01 -10.35
CA GLY A 94 8.47 3.84 -9.61
C GLY A 94 7.11 3.99 -8.96
N ARG A 95 6.60 5.23 -8.86
CA ARG A 95 5.34 5.55 -8.18
C ARG A 95 5.28 4.94 -6.77
N ASP A 96 6.41 4.76 -6.10
CA ASP A 96 6.44 4.36 -4.70
C ASP A 96 6.33 5.62 -3.86
N THR A 97 5.34 5.64 -2.97
CA THR A 97 5.09 6.78 -2.08
C THR A 97 5.46 6.38 -0.67
N ASN A 98 6.10 7.29 0.05
CA ASN A 98 6.47 7.06 1.43
C ASN A 98 5.21 6.92 2.31
N LEU A 99 5.20 5.94 3.21
CA LEU A 99 4.08 5.70 4.12
C LEU A 99 3.74 6.92 4.98
N SER A 100 4.77 7.65 5.44
CA SER A 100 4.62 8.88 6.23
C SER A 100 3.90 9.98 5.46
N GLU A 101 4.17 10.07 4.15
CA GLU A 101 3.51 11.03 3.27
C GLU A 101 2.04 10.66 3.07
N ILE A 102 1.74 9.37 2.86
CA ILE A 102 0.35 8.88 2.77
C ILE A 102 -0.40 9.18 4.07
N GLY A 103 0.20 8.92 5.24
CA GLY A 103 -0.40 9.22 6.53
C GLY A 103 -0.70 10.71 6.71
N THR A 104 0.24 11.57 6.34
CA THR A 104 0.08 13.04 6.42
C THR A 104 -1.03 13.53 5.49
N ARG A 105 -1.08 13.03 4.25
CA ARG A 105 -2.12 13.41 3.28
C ARG A 105 -3.49 12.86 3.67
N LEU A 106 -3.57 11.64 4.21
CA LEU A 106 -4.82 11.07 4.72
C LEU A 106 -5.39 11.91 5.86
N ALA A 107 -4.57 12.30 6.83
CA ALA A 107 -4.99 13.17 7.93
C ALA A 107 -5.43 14.57 7.45
N LYS A 108 -4.92 15.03 6.30
CA LYS A 108 -5.34 16.30 5.69
C LYS A 108 -6.69 16.21 4.97
N ILE A 109 -6.95 15.09 4.30
CA ILE A 109 -8.22 14.86 3.56
C ILE A 109 -9.34 14.44 4.52
N TYR A 110 -9.00 13.60 5.48
CA TYR A 110 -9.90 13.07 6.49
C TYR A 110 -9.32 13.41 7.88
N PRO A 111 -9.63 14.58 8.45
CA PRO A 111 -9.12 14.98 9.76
C PRO A 111 -9.59 14.04 10.90
N ASP A 112 -10.75 13.41 10.73
CA ASP A 112 -11.30 12.43 11.67
C ASP A 112 -10.84 10.99 11.39
N PHE A 113 -9.94 10.78 10.44
CA PHE A 113 -9.43 9.44 10.13
C PHE A 113 -8.56 8.91 11.27
N ASP A 114 -9.02 7.81 11.86
CA ASP A 114 -8.25 7.03 12.83
C ASP A 114 -8.24 5.55 12.42
N ILE A 115 -7.03 5.00 12.33
CA ILE A 115 -6.75 3.62 11.92
C ILE A 115 -7.35 2.60 12.91
N ARG A 116 -7.53 3.00 14.17
CA ARG A 116 -8.07 2.15 15.24
C ARG A 116 -9.55 1.83 15.02
N ASN A 117 -10.28 2.71 14.33
CA ASN A 117 -11.67 2.46 13.92
C ASN A 117 -11.77 1.28 12.95
N TYR A 118 -10.67 0.89 12.33
CA TYR A 118 -10.58 -0.27 11.42
C TYR A 118 -9.90 -1.48 12.06
N ASN A 119 -9.65 -1.48 13.38
CA ASN A 119 -8.96 -2.55 14.11
C ASN A 119 -7.47 -2.75 13.75
N TYR A 120 -6.77 -1.69 13.35
CA TYR A 120 -5.31 -1.75 13.15
C TYR A 120 -4.58 -0.82 14.11
N SER A 121 -3.37 -1.21 14.50
CA SER A 121 -2.45 -0.40 15.31
C SER A 121 -1.43 0.37 14.47
N LYS A 122 -1.20 -0.05 13.22
CA LYS A 122 -0.19 0.51 12.32
C LYS A 122 -0.79 0.75 10.94
N LEU A 123 -0.48 1.92 10.35
CA LEU A 123 -0.90 2.27 8.99
C LEU A 123 -0.37 1.26 7.96
N SER A 124 0.85 0.75 8.16
CA SER A 124 1.42 -0.28 7.30
C SER A 124 0.61 -1.58 7.30
N SER A 125 0.06 -2.00 8.45
CA SER A 125 -0.80 -3.19 8.55
C SER A 125 -2.17 -2.96 7.91
N PHE A 126 -2.75 -1.78 8.12
CA PHE A 126 -4.00 -1.38 7.45
C PHE A 126 -3.85 -1.43 5.92
N ILE A 127 -2.76 -0.84 5.41
CA ILE A 127 -2.52 -0.74 3.97
C ILE A 127 -2.22 -2.11 3.34
N LYS A 128 -1.51 -3.00 4.04
CA LYS A 128 -1.20 -4.37 3.56
C LYS A 128 -2.43 -5.21 3.26
N ASP A 129 -3.56 -4.89 3.89
CA ASP A 129 -4.80 -5.63 3.75
C ASP A 129 -5.65 -5.17 2.54
N PHE A 130 -5.20 -4.16 1.78
CA PHE A 130 -5.80 -3.84 0.48
C PHE A 130 -5.18 -4.69 -0.62
N ASP A 131 -6.04 -5.30 -1.44
CA ASP A 131 -5.61 -6.11 -2.57
C ASP A 131 -4.94 -5.30 -3.69
N SER A 132 -5.23 -4.01 -3.81
CA SER A 132 -4.63 -3.17 -4.85
C SER A 132 -3.27 -2.60 -4.45
N LEU A 133 -2.83 -2.78 -3.19
CA LEU A 133 -1.65 -2.12 -2.61
C LEU A 133 -0.61 -3.13 -2.13
N SER A 134 0.65 -2.67 -2.09
CA SER A 134 1.79 -3.43 -1.60
C SER A 134 2.71 -2.54 -0.78
N VAL A 135 3.15 -3.04 0.37
CA VAL A 135 4.00 -2.31 1.33
C VAL A 135 5.37 -2.97 1.38
N THR A 136 6.43 -2.19 1.12
CA THR A 136 7.83 -2.64 1.12
C THR A 136 8.66 -1.75 2.06
N SER A 137 9.55 -2.34 2.86
CA SER A 137 10.52 -1.59 3.69
C SER A 137 11.88 -1.52 2.98
N ARG A 138 12.44 -0.32 2.83
CA ARG A 138 13.76 -0.06 2.20
C ARG A 138 14.49 1.03 2.99
N ASN A 139 15.74 0.80 3.37
CA ASN A 139 16.57 1.78 4.09
C ASN A 139 15.89 2.37 5.34
N LYS A 140 15.26 1.52 6.17
CA LYS A 140 14.46 1.92 7.36
C LYS A 140 13.22 2.78 7.07
N ALA A 141 12.92 3.07 5.79
CA ALA A 141 11.71 3.74 5.36
C ALA A 141 10.69 2.73 4.81
N VAL A 142 9.41 2.98 5.07
CA VAL A 142 8.31 2.17 4.54
C VAL A 142 7.72 2.84 3.32
N TRP A 143 7.59 2.08 2.24
CA TRP A 143 7.10 2.52 0.94
C TRP A 143 5.84 1.74 0.57
N VAL A 144 4.90 2.44 -0.04
CA VAL A 144 3.66 1.86 -0.56
C VAL A 144 3.65 2.03 -2.07
N SER A 145 3.26 0.97 -2.77
CA SER A 145 3.12 0.93 -4.23
C SER A 145 1.86 0.17 -4.60
N LEU A 146 1.41 0.29 -5.84
CA LEU A 146 0.33 -0.56 -6.35
C LEU A 146 0.81 -2.01 -6.40
N LYS A 147 -0.04 -2.95 -5.99
CA LYS A 147 0.26 -4.38 -6.03
C LYS A 147 0.47 -4.79 -7.49
N GLY A 148 1.59 -5.44 -7.75
CA GLY A 148 1.85 -6.01 -9.07
C GLY A 148 0.84 -7.11 -9.36
N THR A 149 0.45 -7.22 -10.63
CA THR A 149 -0.45 -8.29 -11.06
C THR A 149 0.33 -9.61 -11.11
N SER A 150 -0.34 -10.73 -10.80
CA SER A 150 0.30 -12.04 -10.84
C SER A 150 0.86 -12.35 -12.23
N LEU A 151 1.94 -13.13 -12.31
CA LEU A 151 2.53 -13.53 -13.60
C LEU A 151 1.48 -14.20 -14.51
N LYS A 152 0.59 -15.02 -13.93
CA LYS A 152 -0.50 -15.67 -14.66
C LYS A 152 -1.52 -14.68 -15.23
N ASP A 153 -1.87 -13.66 -14.44
CA ASP A 153 -2.81 -12.63 -14.89
C ASP A 153 -2.18 -11.75 -15.96
N MET A 154 -0.88 -11.46 -15.84
CA MET A 154 -0.10 -10.75 -16.85
C MET A 154 -0.05 -11.55 -18.17
N GLU A 155 0.20 -12.86 -18.09
CA GLU A 155 0.13 -13.77 -19.24
C GLU A 155 -1.25 -13.75 -19.91
N ALA A 156 -2.31 -13.82 -19.10
CA ALA A 156 -3.68 -13.79 -19.58
C ALA A 156 -4.02 -12.44 -20.25
N GLN A 157 -3.62 -11.32 -19.64
CA GLN A 157 -3.79 -9.98 -20.20
C GLN A 157 -3.05 -9.82 -21.53
N ILE A 158 -1.79 -10.25 -21.60
CA ILE A 158 -1.02 -10.16 -22.84
C ILE A 158 -1.66 -11.04 -23.93
N THR A 159 -2.06 -12.27 -23.60
CA THR A 159 -2.77 -13.15 -24.54
C THR A 159 -4.08 -12.54 -25.02
N ALA A 160 -4.83 -11.88 -24.12
CA ALA A 160 -6.05 -11.17 -24.47
C ALA A 160 -5.78 -10.02 -25.45
N ILE A 161 -4.72 -9.24 -25.24
CA ILE A 161 -4.30 -8.16 -26.13
C ILE A 161 -3.95 -8.68 -27.53
N PHE A 162 -3.19 -9.78 -27.63
CA PHE A 162 -2.90 -10.42 -28.93
C PHE A 162 -4.16 -10.95 -29.62
N LYS A 163 -5.07 -11.57 -28.86
CA LYS A 163 -6.34 -12.09 -29.37
C LYS A 163 -7.25 -10.96 -29.88
N GLN A 164 -7.33 -9.84 -29.15
CA GLN A 164 -8.11 -8.66 -29.51
C GLN A 164 -7.58 -7.99 -30.78
N ASN A 165 -6.26 -7.89 -30.92
CA ASN A 165 -5.62 -7.32 -32.11
C ASN A 165 -5.57 -8.29 -33.31
N LYS A 166 -5.95 -9.56 -33.13
CA LYS A 166 -5.88 -10.62 -34.16
C LYS A 166 -4.48 -10.77 -34.79
N THR A 167 -3.43 -10.44 -34.05
CA THR A 167 -2.05 -10.58 -34.51
C THR A 167 -1.31 -11.63 -33.69
N LYS A 168 -0.31 -12.26 -34.29
CA LYS A 168 0.65 -13.14 -33.59
C LYS A 168 1.95 -12.43 -33.21
N LYS A 169 2.15 -11.22 -33.74
CA LYS A 169 3.31 -10.37 -33.52
C LYS A 169 2.85 -8.93 -33.29
N MET A 170 3.52 -8.23 -32.37
CA MET A 170 3.22 -6.85 -32.01
C MET A 170 4.50 -6.13 -31.60
N ASN A 171 4.59 -4.83 -31.84
CA ASN A 171 5.71 -4.05 -31.33
C ASN A 171 5.69 -4.02 -29.79
N ILE A 172 6.84 -4.15 -29.14
CA ILE A 172 6.95 -4.18 -27.66
C ILE A 172 6.42 -2.89 -27.04
N GLY A 173 6.66 -1.74 -27.67
CA GLY A 173 6.16 -0.45 -27.22
C GLY A 173 4.63 -0.38 -27.31
N GLN A 174 4.05 -0.89 -28.39
CA GLN A 174 2.60 -1.00 -28.54
C GLN A 174 2.00 -1.93 -27.48
N LEU A 175 2.58 -3.12 -27.30
CA LEU A 175 2.16 -4.08 -26.29
C LEU A 175 2.24 -3.48 -24.88
N LYS A 176 3.34 -2.77 -24.56
CA LYS A 176 3.48 -2.08 -23.28
C LYS A 176 2.39 -1.04 -23.09
N ASN A 177 2.08 -0.24 -24.10
CA ASN A 177 1.06 0.81 -24.01
C ASN A 177 -0.34 0.22 -23.81
N GLU A 178 -0.72 -0.81 -24.59
CA GLU A 178 -1.99 -1.52 -24.42
C GLU A 178 -2.08 -2.16 -23.04
N LEU A 179 -1.02 -2.84 -22.60
CA LEU A 179 -0.98 -3.47 -21.29
C LEU A 179 -1.02 -2.42 -20.17
N GLN A 180 -0.43 -1.25 -20.35
CA GLN A 180 -0.48 -0.16 -19.37
C GLN A 180 -1.85 0.52 -19.31
N LYS A 181 -2.60 0.57 -20.43
CA LYS A 181 -4.00 1.03 -20.44
C LYS A 181 -4.91 0.10 -19.67
N THR A 182 -4.76 -1.21 -19.87
CA THR A 182 -5.56 -2.22 -19.16
C THR A 182 -5.09 -2.41 -17.72
N ASN A 183 -3.81 -2.16 -17.45
CA ASN A 183 -3.19 -2.39 -16.16
C ASN A 183 -2.23 -1.25 -15.80
N PRO A 184 -2.69 -0.21 -15.08
CA PRO A 184 -1.83 0.89 -14.63
C PRO A 184 -0.70 0.43 -13.69
N ASN A 185 -0.81 -0.78 -13.12
CA ASN A 185 0.17 -1.38 -12.21
C ASN A 185 1.29 -2.11 -12.96
N LEU A 186 1.30 -2.08 -14.31
CA LEU A 186 2.32 -2.75 -15.13
C LEU A 186 3.74 -2.38 -14.71
N THR A 187 4.01 -1.09 -14.54
CA THR A 187 5.36 -0.59 -14.17
C THR A 187 5.79 -1.11 -12.80
N ALA A 188 4.86 -1.15 -11.84
CA ALA A 188 5.13 -1.71 -10.51
C ALA A 188 5.41 -3.21 -10.59
N THR A 189 4.65 -3.95 -11.40
CA THR A 189 4.82 -5.39 -11.62
C THR A 189 6.18 -5.73 -12.19
N VAL A 190 6.63 -5.00 -13.22
CA VAL A 190 7.94 -5.20 -13.87
C VAL A 190 9.08 -4.93 -12.88
N LYS A 191 8.98 -3.86 -12.09
CA LYS A 191 9.96 -3.49 -11.06
C LYS A 191 9.98 -4.48 -9.88
N GLN A 192 8.82 -4.92 -9.39
CA GLN A 192 8.73 -5.91 -8.30
C GLN A 192 9.35 -7.24 -8.70
N ASN A 193 9.33 -7.59 -9.99
CA ASN A 193 10.01 -8.77 -10.52
C ASN A 193 11.51 -8.56 -10.78
N GLY A 194 12.07 -7.39 -10.46
CA GLY A 194 13.51 -7.08 -10.58
C GLY A 194 13.95 -6.67 -11.98
N PHE A 195 13.03 -6.28 -12.87
CA PHE A 195 13.36 -5.88 -14.23
C PHE A 195 13.20 -4.38 -14.43
N THR A 196 14.12 -3.77 -15.18
CA THR A 196 14.03 -2.37 -15.61
C THR A 196 13.54 -2.25 -17.05
N LYS A 197 13.77 -3.28 -17.88
CA LYS A 197 13.35 -3.34 -19.28
C LYS A 197 12.19 -4.30 -19.46
N PHE A 198 11.09 -3.81 -20.03
CA PHE A 198 9.90 -4.62 -20.31
C PHE A 198 10.20 -5.79 -21.26
N SER A 199 11.10 -5.59 -22.24
CA SER A 199 11.59 -6.63 -23.14
C SER A 199 12.17 -7.84 -22.40
N ILE A 200 13.04 -7.59 -21.40
CA ILE A 200 13.67 -8.65 -20.61
C ILE A 200 12.66 -9.32 -19.69
N PHE A 201 11.73 -8.54 -19.12
CA PHE A 201 10.64 -9.08 -18.31
C PHE A 201 9.79 -10.08 -19.10
N LEU A 202 9.39 -9.75 -20.33
CA LEU A 202 8.63 -10.66 -21.19
C LEU A 202 9.41 -11.95 -21.44
N GLU A 203 10.67 -11.84 -21.86
CA GLU A 203 11.50 -13.01 -22.18
C GLU A 203 11.76 -13.93 -20.98
N LYS A 204 11.94 -13.37 -19.78
CA LYS A 204 12.33 -14.13 -18.58
C LYS A 204 11.16 -14.64 -17.74
N LYS A 205 10.04 -13.92 -17.74
CA LYS A 205 8.91 -14.20 -16.85
C LYS A 205 7.66 -14.67 -17.59
N ILE A 206 7.57 -14.46 -18.91
CA ILE A 206 6.39 -14.79 -19.71
C ILE A 206 6.75 -15.86 -20.76
N PRO A 207 6.69 -17.16 -20.40
CA PRO A 207 7.09 -18.26 -21.29
C PRO A 207 6.31 -18.35 -22.60
N CYS A 208 5.11 -17.78 -22.68
CA CYS A 208 4.31 -17.76 -23.92
C CYS A 208 4.75 -16.67 -24.92
N ILE A 209 5.73 -15.83 -24.58
CA ILE A 209 6.18 -14.72 -25.43
C ILE A 209 7.67 -14.84 -25.73
N HIS A 210 7.99 -14.68 -27.00
CA HIS A 210 9.37 -14.54 -27.47
C HIS A 210 9.61 -13.13 -27.98
N VAL A 211 10.69 -12.50 -27.53
CA VAL A 211 11.09 -11.19 -28.04
C VAL A 211 12.04 -11.36 -29.23
N VAL A 212 11.74 -10.69 -30.34
CA VAL A 212 12.56 -10.67 -31.55
C VAL A 212 13.20 -9.29 -31.70
N ASN A 213 14.53 -9.26 -31.83
CA ASN A 213 15.33 -8.06 -32.07
C ASN A 213 15.06 -6.90 -31.08
N ASN A 214 14.68 -7.20 -29.83
CA ASN A 214 14.29 -6.22 -28.80
C ASN A 214 13.20 -5.22 -29.22
N THR A 215 12.47 -5.50 -30.31
CA THR A 215 11.54 -4.55 -30.93
C THR A 215 10.15 -5.15 -31.06
N GLU A 216 10.05 -6.46 -31.28
CA GLU A 216 8.78 -7.16 -31.48
C GLU A 216 8.59 -8.24 -30.42
N ALA A 217 7.37 -8.37 -29.90
CA ALA A 217 6.91 -9.47 -29.09
C ALA A 217 6.08 -10.41 -29.96
N VAL A 218 6.41 -11.69 -29.96
CA VAL A 218 5.72 -12.74 -30.72
C VAL A 218 5.10 -13.71 -29.74
N LEU A 219 3.79 -13.94 -29.88
CA LEU A 219 3.08 -14.94 -29.10
C LEU A 219 3.42 -16.32 -29.66
N THR A 220 4.05 -17.15 -28.84
CA THR A 220 4.40 -18.53 -29.21
C THR A 220 3.49 -19.51 -28.46
N PRO A 221 2.98 -20.56 -29.11
CA PRO A 221 2.33 -21.64 -28.38
C PRO A 221 3.36 -22.23 -27.43
N ILE A 222 2.96 -22.42 -26.17
CA ILE A 222 3.79 -22.87 -25.05
C ILE A 222 4.71 -23.98 -25.54
N LYS A 223 6.02 -23.70 -25.58
CA LYS A 223 7.01 -24.70 -25.94
C LYS A 223 7.00 -25.73 -24.82
N SER A 224 6.33 -26.86 -25.06
CA SER A 224 6.62 -28.10 -24.33
C SER A 224 8.14 -28.24 -24.28
N PRO A 225 8.76 -28.48 -23.10
CA PRO A 225 10.20 -28.67 -23.04
C PRO A 225 10.55 -29.74 -24.06
N SER A 226 11.32 -29.35 -25.09
CA SER A 226 11.75 -30.29 -26.10
C SER A 226 12.58 -31.34 -25.37
N VAL A 227 12.02 -32.53 -25.26
CA VAL A 227 12.75 -33.74 -24.86
C VAL A 227 13.88 -33.87 -25.87
N SER A 228 15.09 -33.51 -25.46
CA SER A 228 16.30 -33.89 -26.14
C SER A 228 16.58 -35.35 -25.78
N GLN A 229 16.47 -36.23 -26.76
CA GLN A 229 17.32 -37.41 -26.90
C GLN A 229 17.75 -37.50 -28.36
#